data_AF-A0A410V709-F1
#
_entry.id   AF-A0A410V709-F1
#
_cell.length_a   1.000
_cell.length_b   1.000
_cell.length_c   1.000
_cell.angle_alpha   90.00
_cell.angle_beta   90.00
_cell.angle_gamma   90.00
#
_symmetry.space_group_name_H-M   'P 1'
#
loop_
_entity.id
_entity.type
_entity.pdbx_description
1 polymer ?
#
loop_
_entity_poly.entity_id
_entity_poly.type
_entity_poly.pdbx_seq_one_letter_code
_entity_poly.pdbx_strand_id
1 'polypeptide(L)' 'MPRYFFNVRNVQPSFDCEGEELPDDEAAWREATSYAGELFKDIDGRFRPGQEWSLEVTDASRKPIYRIEISAKQS' A
#
# COMPACT_ATOMS: atom_id res chain seq x y z
N MET A 1 7.85 -9.10 17.62
CA MET A 1 7.90 -8.09 16.55
C MET A 1 6.46 -7.63 16.34
N PRO A 2 6.18 -6.31 16.23
CA PRO A 2 4.83 -5.82 15.91
C PRO A 2 4.36 -6.34 14.55
N ARG A 3 3.04 -6.44 14.40
CA ARG A 3 2.40 -6.88 13.15
C ARG A 3 1.81 -5.69 12.42
N TYR A 4 2.02 -5.65 11.12
CA TYR A 4 1.51 -4.61 10.23
C TYR A 4 0.68 -5.22 9.11
N PHE A 5 -0.28 -4.47 8.60
CA PHE A 5 -1.14 -4.92 7.50
C PHE A 5 -1.09 -3.92 6.36
N PHE A 6 -0.97 -4.43 5.13
CA PHE A 6 -0.77 -3.64 3.91
C PHE A 6 -2.01 -3.72 3.02
N ASN A 7 -2.89 -2.72 3.11
CA ASN A 7 -4.20 -2.75 2.47
C ASN A 7 -4.21 -1.90 1.20
N VAL A 8 -4.37 -2.54 0.05
CA VAL A 8 -4.53 -1.86 -1.24
C VAL A 8 -5.99 -1.48 -1.44
N ARG A 9 -6.23 -0.22 -1.79
CA ARG A 9 -7.56 0.30 -2.12
C ARG A 9 -7.61 0.76 -3.57
N ASN A 10 -8.82 0.83 -4.11
CA ASN A 10 -9.16 1.23 -5.47
C ASN A 10 -8.67 0.23 -6.55
N VAL A 11 -7.68 0.59 -7.38
CA VAL A 11 -7.20 -0.28 -8.47
C VAL A 11 -6.56 -1.54 -7.89
N GLN A 12 -7.11 -2.72 -8.23
CA GLN A 12 -6.71 -4.03 -7.70
C GLN A 12 -6.73 -4.06 -6.16
N PRO A 13 -7.92 -3.86 -5.54
CA PRO A 13 -8.02 -3.78 -4.09
C PRO A 13 -7.71 -5.13 -3.46
N SER A 14 -6.92 -5.10 -2.40
CA SER A 14 -6.50 -6.29 -1.66
C SER A 14 -6.47 -5.95 -0.18
N PHE A 15 -7.16 -6.76 0.63
CA PHE A 15 -7.14 -6.65 2.07
C PHE A 15 -6.17 -7.67 2.64
N ASP A 16 -5.23 -7.17 3.42
CA ASP A 16 -4.26 -8.02 4.09
C ASP A 16 -4.84 -8.52 5.43
N CYS A 17 -5.13 -9.83 5.44
CA CYS A 17 -5.68 -10.53 6.59
C CYS A 17 -4.59 -11.17 7.46
N GLU A 18 -3.42 -11.46 6.90
CA GLU A 18 -2.35 -12.18 7.59
C GLU A 18 -1.40 -11.20 8.31
N GLY A 19 -1.06 -10.11 7.64
CA GLY A 19 -0.08 -9.13 8.09
C GLY A 19 1.34 -9.69 8.16
N GLU A 20 2.29 -8.79 8.33
CA GLU A 20 3.72 -9.10 8.41
C GLU A 20 4.30 -8.67 9.76
N GLU A 21 5.18 -9.50 10.33
CA GLU A 21 5.90 -9.18 11.55
C GLU A 21 7.19 -8.42 11.22
N LEU A 22 7.24 -7.13 11.56
CA LEU A 22 8.38 -6.26 11.28
C LEU A 22 8.95 -5.69 12.59
N PRO A 23 10.25 -5.28 12.61
CA PRO A 23 10.88 -4.77 13.82
C PRO A 23 10.20 -3.52 14.41
N ASP A 24 9.83 -2.57 13.56
CA ASP A 24 9.37 -1.22 13.92
C ASP A 24 8.60 -0.56 12.75
N ASP A 25 8.08 0.64 13.00
CA ASP A 25 7.32 1.43 12.03
C ASP A 25 8.17 1.83 10.81
N GLU A 26 9.49 2.03 10.98
CA GLU A 26 10.40 2.38 9.89
C GLU A 26 10.58 1.21 8.92
N ALA A 27 10.70 -0.02 9.44
CA ALA A 27 10.70 -1.22 8.62
C ALA A 27 9.37 -1.40 7.87
N ALA A 28 8.23 -1.11 8.51
CA ALA A 28 6.93 -1.11 7.86
C ALA A 28 6.82 -0.08 6.73
N TRP A 29 7.39 1.12 6.92
CA TRP A 29 7.45 2.13 5.86
C TRP A 29 8.32 1.68 4.67
N ARG A 30 9.51 1.11 4.94
CA ARG A 30 10.39 0.57 3.89
C ARG A 30 9.67 -0.50 3.07
N GLU A 31 9.00 -1.43 3.75
CA GLU A 31 8.23 -2.48 3.09
C GLU A 31 7.07 -1.91 2.25
N ALA A 32 6.34 -0.93 2.79
CA ALA A 32 5.25 -0.26 2.08
C ALA A 32 5.71 0.39 0.77
N THR A 33 6.85 1.06 0.78
CA THR A 33 7.41 1.69 -0.42
C THR A 33 7.88 0.69 -1.46
N SER A 34 8.48 -0.43 -1.04
CA SER A 34 8.86 -1.54 -1.91
C SER A 34 7.63 -2.19 -2.54
N TYR A 35 6.62 -2.51 -1.72
CA TYR A 35 5.37 -3.12 -2.16
C TYR A 35 4.63 -2.25 -3.18
N ALA A 36 4.52 -0.94 -2.91
CA ALA A 36 3.95 0.01 -3.86
C ALA A 36 4.72 -0.04 -5.20
N GLY A 37 6.05 -0.01 -5.17
CA GLY A 37 6.89 -0.07 -6.36
C GLY A 37 6.66 -1.31 -7.22
N GLU A 38 6.59 -2.50 -6.62
CA GLU A 38 6.32 -3.75 -7.34
C GLU A 38 4.92 -3.76 -7.94
N LEU A 39 3.90 -3.35 -7.18
CA LEU A 39 2.53 -3.31 -7.67
C LEU A 39 2.39 -2.32 -8.84
N PHE A 40 3.08 -1.18 -8.82
CA PHE A 40 3.07 -0.25 -9.95
C PHE A 40 3.77 -0.77 -11.19
N LYS A 41 4.83 -1.58 -11.05
CA LYS A 41 5.44 -2.28 -12.20
C LYS A 41 4.42 -3.23 -12.84
N ASP A 42 3.67 -3.97 -12.03
CA ASP A 42 2.65 -4.92 -12.51
C ASP A 42 1.43 -4.24 -13.15
N ILE A 43 1.10 -3.00 -12.76
CA ILE A 43 0.00 -2.26 -13.37
C ILE A 43 0.28 -1.96 -14.86
N ASP A 44 1.55 -1.94 -15.33
CA ASP A 44 1.98 -1.88 -16.74
C ASP A 44 1.00 -1.16 -17.71
N GLY A 45 0.88 0.16 -17.55
CA GLY A 45 0.06 1.01 -18.43
C GLY A 45 -1.47 0.88 -18.28
N ARG A 46 -1.96 0.03 -17.36
CA ARG A 46 -3.39 -0.10 -17.02
C ARG A 46 -3.87 1.02 -16.10
N PHE A 47 -2.97 1.74 -15.42
CA PHE A 47 -3.31 2.94 -14.66
C PHE A 47 -3.66 4.08 -15.63
N ARG A 48 -4.92 4.49 -15.64
CA ARG A 48 -5.45 5.52 -16.55
C ARG A 48 -5.80 6.81 -15.81
N PRO A 49 -5.79 7.97 -16.50
CA PRO A 49 -6.31 9.20 -15.94
C PRO A 49 -7.70 9.03 -15.31
N GLY A 50 -7.92 9.67 -14.15
CA GLY A 50 -9.13 9.53 -13.36
C GLY A 50 -9.14 8.33 -12.41
N GLN A 51 -8.12 7.47 -12.46
CA GLN A 51 -7.94 6.43 -11.46
C GLN A 51 -7.05 6.91 -10.31
N GLU A 52 -7.34 6.36 -9.14
CA GLU A 52 -6.58 6.52 -7.92
C GLU A 52 -6.20 5.14 -7.42
N TRP A 53 -5.03 5.05 -6.80
CA TRP A 53 -4.57 3.88 -6.10
C TRP A 53 -4.05 4.33 -4.74
N SER A 54 -4.28 3.53 -3.71
CA SER A 54 -3.64 3.80 -2.42
C SER A 54 -3.30 2.54 -1.68
N LEU A 55 -2.17 2.57 -0.97
CA LEU A 55 -1.79 1.58 0.02
C LEU A 55 -1.91 2.22 1.40
N GLU A 56 -2.64 1.56 2.29
CA GLU A 56 -2.76 1.95 3.70
C GLU A 56 -2.08 0.90 4.57
N VAL A 57 -1.15 1.35 5.41
CA VAL A 57 -0.45 0.51 6.39
C VAL A 57 -1.10 0.72 7.74
N THR A 58 -1.53 -0.37 8.38
CA THR A 58 -2.09 -0.32 9.73
C THR A 58 -1.24 -1.12 10.71
N ASP A 59 -1.19 -0.69 11.96
CA ASP A 59 -0.57 -1.43 13.06
C ASP A 59 -1.38 -2.66 13.48
N ALA A 60 -0.92 -3.35 14.53
CA ALA A 60 -1.57 -4.54 15.09
C ALA A 60 -3.01 -4.27 15.61
N SER A 61 -3.33 -3.02 15.94
CA SER A 61 -4.68 -2.59 16.35
C SER A 61 -5.56 -2.18 15.17
N ARG A 62 -5.11 -2.44 13.92
CA ARG A 62 -5.76 -1.97 12.68
C ARG A 62 -5.85 -0.44 12.60
N LYS A 63 -5.02 0.29 13.34
CA LYS A 63 -4.96 1.75 13.25
C LYS A 63 -4.05 2.14 12.07
N PRO A 64 -4.52 2.98 11.12
CA PRO A 64 -3.67 3.49 10.06
C PRO A 64 -2.51 4.30 10.61
N ILE A 65 -1.30 3.97 10.17
CA ILE A 65 -0.06 4.68 10.53
C ILE A 65 0.63 5.32 9.32
N TYR A 66 0.48 4.74 8.13
CA TYR A 66 0.99 5.30 6.87
C TYR A 66 0.01 5.13 5.72
N ARG A 67 0.11 6.01 4.73
CA ARG A 67 -0.65 5.92 3.49
C ARG A 67 0.15 6.45 2.31
N ILE A 68 0.17 5.69 1.22
CA ILE A 68 0.72 6.09 -0.08
C ILE A 68 -0.46 6.25 -1.04
N GLU A 69 -0.52 7.37 -1.76
CA GLU A 69 -1.56 7.64 -2.75
C GLU A 69 -0.94 8.00 -4.09
N ILE A 70 -1.45 7.42 -5.17
CA ILE A 70 -1.08 7.75 -6.54
C ILE A 70 -2.35 8.07 -7.31
N SER A 71 -2.34 9.18 -8.06
CA SER A 71 -3.45 9.58 -8.93
C SER A 71 -2.92 9.92 -10.31
N ALA A 72 -3.69 9.56 -11.34
CA ALA A 72 -3.40 9.93 -12.72
C ALA A 72 -4.40 11.00 -13.19
N LYS A 73 -3.91 12.03 -13.87
CA LYS A 73 -4.73 13.11 -14.43
C LYS A 73 -4.42 13.29 -15.91
N GLN A 74 -5.43 13.68 -16.68
CA GLN A 74 -5.27 14.07 -18.08
C GLN A 74 -5.07 15.59 -18.12
N SER A 75 -4.05 16.04 -18.84
CA SER A 75 -3.68 17.46 -19.02
C SER A 75 -4.01 17.94 -20.42
#